data_AF-A0A268EH43-F1
#
_entry.id   AF-A0A268EH43-F1
#
_cell.length_a   1.000
_cell.length_b   1.000
_cell.length_c   1.000
_cell.angle_alpha   90.00
_cell.angle_beta   90.00
_cell.angle_gamma   90.00
#
_symmetry.space_group_name_H-M   'P 1'
#
loop_
_entity.id
_entity.type
_entity.pdbx_description
1 polymer ?
#
loop_
_entity_poly.entity_id
_entity_poly.type
_entity_poly.pdbx_seq_one_letter_code
_entity_poly.pdbx_strand_id
1 'polypeptide(L)'
;MKTIKLQFVETQKNDRMTKDTYVIADSDYSVTEFSFVHDAVEYVLPEGYSVGETVTGEIAIFDHKNEHCELDAYGVTPRLSSITGQVLLSKASK
;
A
#
# COMPACT_ATOMS: atom_id res chain seq x y z
N MET A 1 13.08 -11.93 -5.55
CA MET A 1 11.73 -11.41 -5.21
C MET A 1 11.81 -9.90 -5.16
N LYS A 2 10.79 -9.20 -5.69
CA LYS A 2 10.70 -7.74 -5.53
C LYS A 2 10.05 -7.42 -4.19
N THR A 3 10.45 -6.32 -3.58
CA THR A 3 9.88 -5.83 -2.32
C THR A 3 9.45 -4.38 -2.46
N ILE A 4 8.62 -3.94 -1.52
CA ILE A 4 8.20 -2.55 -1.41
C ILE A 4 8.14 -2.14 0.07
N LYS A 5 8.55 -0.92 0.37
CA LYS A 5 8.42 -0.34 1.70
C LYS A 5 7.07 0.36 1.82
N LEU A 6 6.26 -0.08 2.77
CA LEU A 6 4.95 0.50 3.05
C LEU A 6 4.91 1.04 4.48
N GLN A 7 4.27 2.19 4.65
CA GLN A 7 3.92 2.73 5.97
C GLN A 7 2.47 2.42 6.27
N PHE A 8 2.21 1.95 7.49
CA PHE A 8 0.84 1.82 7.99
C PHE A 8 0.38 3.19 8.49
N VAL A 9 -0.81 3.61 8.04
CA VAL A 9 -1.45 4.86 8.43
C VAL A 9 -2.71 4.49 9.19
N GLU A 10 -2.63 4.63 10.51
CA GLU A 10 -3.73 4.33 11.43
C GLU A 10 -4.56 5.58 11.66
N THR A 11 -5.87 5.48 11.57
CA THR A 11 -6.76 6.61 11.82
C THR A 11 -7.16 6.66 13.29
N GLN A 12 -7.58 7.83 13.78
CA GLN A 12 -8.03 7.94 15.18
C GLN A 12 -9.19 6.99 15.48
N LYS A 13 -9.11 6.35 16.65
CA LYS A 13 -10.19 5.49 17.14
C LYS A 13 -11.51 6.26 17.18
N ASN A 14 -12.54 5.64 16.62
CA ASN A 14 -13.91 6.18 16.45
C ASN A 14 -14.08 7.23 15.33
N ASP A 15 -13.07 7.48 14.50
CA ASP A 15 -13.29 8.17 13.23
C ASP A 15 -14.14 7.27 12.31
N ARG A 16 -15.28 7.79 11.86
CA ARG A 16 -16.22 7.08 10.98
C ARG A 16 -16.05 7.45 9.51
N MET A 17 -15.23 8.45 9.22
CA MET A 17 -15.03 9.01 7.88
C MET A 17 -13.79 8.45 7.21
N THR A 18 -12.77 8.12 7.98
CA THR A 18 -11.49 7.59 7.49
C THR A 18 -11.32 6.12 7.89
N LYS A 19 -10.40 5.43 7.21
CA LYS A 19 -10.03 4.05 7.51
C LYS A 19 -8.52 3.91 7.49
N ASP A 20 -8.03 2.97 8.28
CA ASP A 20 -6.64 2.56 8.22
C ASP A 20 -6.24 2.20 6.79
N THR A 21 -5.02 2.56 6.41
CA THR A 21 -4.50 2.28 5.07
C THR A 21 -3.00 2.04 5.08
N TYR A 22 -2.49 1.65 3.92
CA TYR A 22 -1.06 1.58 3.65
C TYR A 22 -0.71 2.55 2.52
N VAL A 23 0.48 3.14 2.64
CA VAL A 23 1.04 4.04 1.65
C VAL A 23 2.46 3.63 1.31
N ILE A 24 2.91 3.95 0.10
CA ILE A 24 4.28 3.69 -0.33
C ILE A 24 5.20 4.69 0.39
N ALA A 25 6.22 4.20 1.09
CA ALA A 25 7.05 5.03 1.97
C ALA A 25 7.79 6.16 1.22
N ASP A 26 8.09 5.96 -0.06
CA ASP A 26 8.76 6.92 -0.92
C ASP A 26 7.78 7.82 -1.72
N SER A 27 6.47 7.70 -1.48
CA SER A 27 5.46 8.56 -2.11
C SER A 27 5.26 9.87 -1.33
N ASP A 28 5.09 10.97 -2.05
CA ASP A 28 4.70 12.27 -1.49
C ASP A 28 3.21 12.24 -1.08
N TYR A 29 2.89 11.55 0.00
CA TYR A 29 1.54 11.56 0.56
C TYR A 29 1.42 12.53 1.74
N SER A 30 0.30 13.24 1.80
CA SER A 30 0.01 14.19 2.88
C SER A 30 -0.69 13.49 4.04
N VAL A 31 -0.06 13.51 5.22
CA VAL A 31 -0.66 13.04 6.47
C VAL A 31 -1.64 14.10 6.97
N THR A 32 -2.89 13.72 7.25
CA THR A 32 -3.84 14.62 7.92
C THR A 32 -3.60 14.62 9.44
N GLU A 33 -4.08 15.65 10.15
CA GLU A 33 -3.99 15.74 11.62
C GLU A 33 -4.69 14.61 12.39
N PHE A 34 -5.44 13.74 11.70
CA PHE A 34 -6.19 12.62 12.27
C PHE A 34 -5.52 11.26 12.06
N SER A 35 -4.28 11.23 11.56
CA SER A 35 -3.58 10.00 11.19
C SER A 35 -2.28 9.80 11.98
N PHE A 36 -2.01 8.56 12.37
CA PHE A 36 -0.75 8.13 12.96
C PHE A 36 0.02 7.30 11.94
N VAL A 37 1.24 7.74 11.62
CA VAL A 37 2.10 7.07 10.63
C VAL A 37 3.11 6.21 11.36
N HIS A 38 3.12 4.92 11.04
CA HIS A 38 4.08 3.96 11.59
C HIS A 38 5.33 3.86 10.72
N ASP A 39 6.40 3.31 11.28
CA ASP A 39 7.64 3.07 10.55
C ASP A 39 7.41 2.20 9.30
N ALA A 40 8.17 2.49 8.25
CA ALA A 40 8.09 1.74 7.01
C ALA A 40 8.54 0.28 7.21
N VAL A 41 7.72 -0.65 6.74
CA VAL A 41 7.99 -2.09 6.76
C VAL A 41 8.11 -2.59 5.33
N GLU A 42 9.05 -3.51 5.11
CA GLU A 42 9.24 -4.12 3.80
C GLU A 42 8.29 -5.32 3.58
N TYR A 43 7.62 -5.31 2.44
CA TYR A 43 6.66 -6.33 2.02
C TYR A 43 7.08 -6.95 0.69
N VAL A 44 6.77 -8.22 0.51
CA VAL A 44 7.07 -8.96 -0.72
C VAL A 44 5.98 -8.71 -1.75
N LEU A 45 6.36 -8.26 -2.94
CA LEU A 45 5.45 -8.18 -4.08
C LEU A 45 5.30 -9.58 -4.71
N PRO A 46 4.07 -10.00 -5.07
CA PRO A 46 3.85 -11.24 -5.79
C PRO A 46 4.54 -11.24 -7.15
N GLU A 47 4.71 -12.43 -7.72
CA GLU A 47 5.28 -12.56 -9.06
C GLU A 47 4.44 -11.79 -10.10
N GLY A 48 5.12 -11.10 -11.02
CA GLY A 48 4.49 -10.26 -12.03
C GLY A 48 4.11 -8.86 -11.56
N TYR A 49 4.03 -8.60 -10.25
CA TYR A 49 3.75 -7.25 -9.74
C TYR A 49 4.98 -6.33 -9.87
N SER A 50 4.72 -5.04 -10.04
CA SER A 50 5.77 -4.02 -10.16
C SER A 50 5.37 -2.70 -9.55
N VAL A 51 6.37 -1.96 -9.08
CA VAL A 51 6.23 -0.53 -8.78
C VAL A 51 6.57 0.26 -10.04
N GLY A 52 5.76 1.28 -10.34
CA GLY A 52 5.96 2.18 -11.47
C GLY A 52 5.33 3.53 -11.20
N GLU A 53 5.24 4.36 -12.23
CA GLU A 53 4.58 5.67 -12.16
C GLU A 53 3.28 5.64 -12.97
N THR A 54 2.23 6.27 -12.43
CA THR A 54 0.99 6.53 -13.17
C THR A 54 1.21 7.59 -14.25
N VAL A 55 0.22 7.79 -15.11
CA VAL A 55 0.24 8.87 -16.13
C VAL A 55 0.32 10.27 -15.51
N THR A 56 -0.06 10.40 -14.24
CA THR A 56 0.03 11.63 -13.44
C THR A 56 1.36 11.79 -12.70
N GLY A 57 2.27 10.80 -12.81
CA GLY A 57 3.60 10.82 -12.18
C GLY A 57 3.61 10.31 -10.73
N GLU A 58 2.54 9.67 -10.27
CA GLU A 58 2.45 9.14 -8.90
C GLU A 58 3.03 7.72 -8.86
N ILE A 59 3.82 7.43 -7.83
CA ILE A 59 4.33 6.07 -7.62
C ILE A 59 3.16 5.15 -7.25
N ALA A 60 2.98 4.08 -8.01
CA ALA A 60 1.90 3.12 -7.85
C ALA A 60 2.37 1.67 -8.04
N ILE A 61 1.51 0.73 -7.65
CA ILE A 61 1.75 -0.70 -7.85
C ILE A 61 0.85 -1.20 -8.98
N PHE A 62 1.43 -2.01 -9.86
CA PHE A 62 0.74 -2.64 -10.97
C PHE A 62 0.80 -4.16 -10.81
N ASP A 63 -0.28 -4.84 -11.17
CA ASP A 63 -0.35 -6.29 -11.13
C ASP A 63 0.36 -6.95 -12.33
N HIS A 64 0.30 -8.28 -12.38
CA HIS A 64 0.88 -9.09 -13.46
C HIS A 64 0.31 -8.83 -14.87
N LYS A 65 -0.79 -8.08 -15.00
CA LYS A 65 -1.37 -7.63 -16.26
C LYS A 65 -1.16 -6.13 -16.50
N ASN A 66 -0.33 -5.49 -15.69
CA ASN A 66 -0.06 -4.06 -15.73
C ASN A 66 -1.29 -3.19 -15.38
N GLU A 67 -2.22 -3.73 -14.59
CA GLU A 67 -3.38 -2.98 -14.08
C GLU A 67 -3.02 -2.30 -12.76
N HIS A 68 -3.46 -1.05 -12.59
CA HIS A 68 -3.25 -0.28 -11.37
C HIS A 68 -3.90 -0.99 -10.16
N CYS A 69 -3.14 -1.13 -9.08
CA CYS A 69 -3.61 -1.69 -7.82
C CYS A 69 -3.95 -0.58 -6.83
N GLU A 70 -5.15 -0.63 -6.26
CA GLU A 70 -5.45 0.07 -5.02
C GLU A 70 -4.73 -0.62 -3.86
N LEU A 71 -4.07 0.17 -3.01
CA LEU A 71 -3.42 -0.30 -1.79
C LEU A 71 -4.26 0.13 -0.59
N ASP A 72 -4.69 -0.84 0.21
CA ASP A 72 -5.49 -0.60 1.40
C ASP A 72 -5.13 -1.56 2.55
N ALA A 73 -5.70 -1.33 3.73
CA ALA A 73 -5.49 -2.19 4.90
C ALA A 73 -6.64 -3.21 5.06
N TYR A 74 -6.30 -4.49 5.10
CA TYR A 74 -7.18 -5.56 5.56
C TYR A 74 -6.80 -5.93 7.00
N GLY A 75 -7.39 -5.23 7.97
CA GLY A 75 -6.89 -5.20 9.34
C GLY A 75 -5.49 -4.59 9.37
N VAL A 76 -4.50 -5.32 9.89
CA VAL A 76 -3.09 -4.87 9.91
C VAL A 76 -2.26 -5.42 8.75
N THR A 77 -2.90 -5.98 7.71
CA THR A 77 -2.20 -6.58 6.56
C THR A 77 -2.42 -5.72 5.31
N PRO A 78 -1.36 -5.36 4.55
CA PRO A 78 -1.54 -4.63 3.30
C PRO A 78 -2.21 -5.52 2.25
N ARG A 79 -3.19 -4.97 1.56
CA ARG A 79 -3.90 -5.62 0.46
C ARG A 79 -3.73 -4.81 -0.82
N LEU A 80 -3.44 -5.49 -1.91
CA LEU A 80 -3.53 -4.94 -3.25
C LEU A 80 -4.82 -5.43 -3.91
N SER A 81 -5.57 -4.51 -4.50
CA SER A 81 -6.81 -4.80 -5.22
C SER A 81 -6.74 -4.21 -6.62
N SER A 82 -6.96 -5.02 -7.65
CA SER A 82 -7.10 -4.57 -9.05
C SER A 82 -8.30 -5.26 -9.70
N ILE A 83 -8.55 -4.97 -10.98
CA ILE A 83 -9.57 -5.67 -11.76
C ILE A 83 -9.28 -7.17 -11.93
N THR A 84 -8.03 -7.60 -11.74
CA THR A 84 -7.63 -9.01 -11.89
C THR A 84 -7.80 -9.82 -10.61
N GLY A 85 -7.90 -9.15 -9.46
CA GLY A 85 -8.13 -9.81 -8.17
C GLY A 85 -7.59 -9.03 -6.98
N GLN A 86 -7.50 -9.73 -5.85
CA GLN A 86 -6.98 -9.20 -4.59
C GLN A 86 -5.87 -10.10 -4.07
N VAL A 87 -4.85 -9.49 -3.46
CA VAL A 87 -3.73 -10.22 -2.85
C VAL A 87 -3.30 -9.55 -1.55
N LEU A 88 -3.06 -10.36 -0.52
CA LEU A 88 -2.51 -9.90 0.76
C LEU A 88 -0.98 -10.01 0.71
N LEU A 89 -0.29 -8.95 1.13
CA LEU A 89 1.17 -8.94 1.12
C LEU A 89 1.75 -9.54 2.39
N SER A 90 2.76 -10.39 2.22
CA SER A 90 3.56 -10.92 3.33
C SER A 90 4.73 -9.97 3.63
N LYS A 91 5.03 -9.77 4.92
CA LYS A 91 6.27 -9.09 5.33
C LYS A 91 7.49 -9.81 4.75
N ALA A 92 8.46 -9.05 4.28
CA ALA A 92 9.76 -9.60 3.94
C ALA A 92 10.41 -10.16 5.22
N SER A 93 10.95 -11.37 5.14
CA SER A 93 11.76 -11.91 6.24
C SER A 93 13.09 -11.14 6.28
N LYS A 94 13.57 -10.81 7.49
CA LYS A 94 14.89 -10.22 7.69
C LYS A 94 16.00 -11.19 7.29
#